data_AF-A0DKN7-F1
#
_entry.id   AF-A0DKN7-F1
#
_cell.length_a   1.000
_cell.length_b   1.000
_cell.length_c   1.000
_cell.angle_alpha   90.00
_cell.angle_beta   90.00
_cell.angle_gamma   90.00
#
_symmetry.space_group_name_H-M   'P 1'
#
loop_
_entity.id
_entity.type
_entity.pdbx_description
1 polymer ?
#
loop_
_entity_poly.entity_id
_entity_poly.type
_entity_poly.pdbx_seq_one_letter_code
_entity_poly.pdbx_strand_id
1 'polypeptide(L)'
;MYQLKESRKLSNTEMKECLQISKSEFLEQINLECSGCISALKDFITLNRKDQFISIDQDIKLNDDLINSQRIFKTFAKLQSFGESIKSIISSIFKKTAPQNNKKRCQLHSLKQNPEINIQEHVHYICNEIVNQNEDCIIQDKEFDYHLQNYLKTKKFCPSCKENIQAALKHFKLQVPQPDCACSIICFIKYDHLKCEIHIPYDPILLNALLNKAQIQPFYQHASTKEDAQEELLICIGLLIKDRLSSLYRETQTQEIIKYIFYQQIGEIFKRRLENYSKMKGEHKSQLEELEQYLKKEVEQKDKQKKKRQLKKQKRKEQQLSFDGSVRANYLQESSRRSISPSNSEKNLLKSFGWQGSPSVSPQTRKELEFLQKEHLQEINNRRKQLREQTKQCWCEWCHHHKQK
;
A
#
# COMPACT_ATOMS: atom_id res chain seq x y z
N MET A 1 -25.68 -50.37 17.43
CA MET A 1 -25.70 -49.98 16.00
C MET A 1 -26.71 -48.84 15.82
N TYR A 2 -26.39 -47.65 16.31
CA TYR A 2 -25.92 -46.51 15.48
C TYR A 2 -26.73 -46.32 14.19
N GLN A 3 -27.96 -45.83 14.33
CA GLN A 3 -28.73 -45.19 13.27
C GLN A 3 -28.17 -43.78 12.98
N LEU A 4 -26.92 -43.69 12.53
CA LEU A 4 -26.38 -42.51 11.85
C LEU A 4 -26.31 -42.84 10.36
N LYS A 5 -27.48 -43.02 9.74
CA LYS A 5 -27.59 -43.12 8.29
C LYS A 5 -28.02 -41.76 7.75
N GLU A 6 -27.13 -41.20 6.94
CA GLU A 6 -27.37 -40.17 5.92
C GLU A 6 -27.59 -38.73 6.39
N SER A 7 -26.51 -38.05 6.78
CA SER A 7 -26.42 -36.61 6.50
C SER A 7 -26.25 -36.44 4.99
N ARG A 8 -27.33 -36.12 4.27
CA ARG A 8 -27.22 -35.76 2.86
C ARG A 8 -26.40 -34.47 2.77
N LYS A 9 -25.39 -34.48 1.90
CA LYS A 9 -24.64 -33.28 1.56
C LYS A 9 -25.55 -32.37 0.75
N LEU A 10 -25.47 -31.04 0.96
CA LEU A 10 -26.12 -30.09 0.06
C LEU A 10 -25.69 -30.41 -1.37
N SER A 11 -26.66 -30.49 -2.27
CA SER A 11 -26.37 -30.62 -3.69
C SER A 11 -25.78 -29.31 -4.22
N ASN A 12 -25.10 -29.37 -5.37
CA ASN A 12 -24.51 -28.17 -5.97
C ASN A 12 -25.57 -27.11 -6.32
N THR A 13 -26.81 -27.52 -6.63
CA THR A 13 -27.91 -26.60 -6.90
C THR A 13 -28.37 -25.88 -5.64
N GLU A 14 -28.53 -26.61 -4.53
CA GLU A 14 -28.91 -26.03 -3.24
C GLU A 14 -27.82 -25.10 -2.69
N MET A 15 -26.56 -25.44 -2.93
CA MET A 15 -25.43 -24.59 -2.60
C MET A 15 -25.44 -23.29 -3.40
N LYS A 16 -25.76 -23.33 -4.70
CA LYS A 16 -25.91 -22.12 -5.53
C LYS A 16 -27.01 -21.21 -5.00
N GLU A 17 -28.16 -21.77 -4.64
CA GLU A 17 -29.29 -21.00 -4.07
C GLU A 17 -28.93 -20.32 -2.73
N CYS A 18 -28.12 -20.98 -1.90
CA CYS A 18 -27.64 -20.41 -0.64
C CYS A 18 -26.60 -19.29 -0.84
N LEU A 19 -25.82 -19.36 -1.93
CA LEU A 19 -24.70 -18.48 -2.25
C LEU A 19 -25.01 -17.46 -3.35
N GLN A 20 -26.30 -17.19 -3.52
CA GLN A 20 -26.86 -16.19 -4.41
C GLN A 20 -27.87 -15.36 -3.63
N ILE A 21 -27.77 -14.04 -3.75
CA ILE A 21 -28.67 -13.09 -3.10
C ILE A 21 -28.93 -11.91 -4.03
N SER A 22 -30.16 -11.41 -4.07
CA SER A 22 -30.46 -10.21 -4.84
C SER A 22 -29.78 -8.97 -4.24
N LYS A 23 -29.56 -7.93 -5.06
CA LYS A 23 -28.99 -6.67 -4.58
C LYS A 23 -29.85 -6.02 -3.49
N SER A 24 -31.18 -6.08 -3.59
CA SER A 24 -32.10 -5.53 -2.60
C SER A 24 -32.02 -6.30 -1.28
N GLU A 25 -32.06 -7.63 -1.33
CA GLU A 25 -31.99 -8.48 -0.14
C GLU A 25 -30.64 -8.35 0.56
N PHE A 26 -29.54 -8.19 -0.19
CA PHE A 26 -28.24 -7.88 0.39
C PHE A 26 -28.29 -6.58 1.20
N LEU A 27 -28.83 -5.49 0.62
CA LEU A 27 -28.88 -4.19 1.27
C LEU A 27 -29.73 -4.19 2.56
N GLU A 28 -30.78 -5.02 2.62
CA GLU A 28 -31.62 -5.20 3.81
C GLU A 28 -30.91 -5.97 4.93
N GLN A 29 -29.98 -6.87 4.59
CA GLN A 29 -29.30 -7.75 5.54
C GLN A 29 -27.93 -7.24 6.02
N ILE A 30 -27.45 -6.11 5.48
CA ILE A 30 -26.20 -5.47 5.89
C ILE A 30 -26.28 -5.01 7.34
N ASN A 31 -25.26 -5.36 8.12
CA ASN A 31 -25.09 -4.88 9.47
C ASN A 31 -23.99 -3.79 9.51
N LEU A 32 -24.34 -2.58 9.05
CA LEU A 32 -23.46 -1.40 9.09
C LEU A 32 -24.21 -0.23 9.74
N GLU A 33 -23.55 0.47 10.64
CA GLU A 33 -24.12 1.64 11.30
C GLU A 33 -23.88 2.94 10.53
N CYS A 34 -22.83 2.98 9.69
CA CYS A 34 -22.42 4.22 9.02
C CYS A 34 -23.17 4.47 7.72
N SER A 35 -23.93 5.58 7.66
CA SER A 35 -24.68 5.94 6.45
C SER A 35 -23.78 6.19 5.23
N GLY A 36 -22.59 6.78 5.42
CA GLY A 36 -21.61 6.96 4.36
C GLY A 36 -21.09 5.63 3.79
N CYS A 37 -20.78 4.66 4.66
CA CYS A 37 -20.38 3.32 4.23
C CYS A 37 -21.51 2.60 3.48
N ILE A 38 -22.76 2.76 3.93
CA ILE A 38 -23.92 2.18 3.25
C ILE A 38 -24.07 2.78 1.85
N SER A 39 -23.98 4.11 1.70
CA SER A 39 -24.05 4.76 0.39
C SER A 39 -22.91 4.31 -0.53
N ALA A 40 -21.66 4.35 -0.07
CA ALA A 40 -20.52 3.92 -0.86
C ALA A 40 -20.59 2.43 -1.25
N LEU A 41 -21.18 1.58 -0.40
CA LEU A 41 -21.40 0.17 -0.70
C LEU A 41 -22.52 -0.01 -1.75
N LYS A 42 -23.56 0.83 -1.73
CA LYS A 42 -24.57 0.86 -2.81
C LYS A 42 -23.91 1.22 -4.14
N ASP A 43 -23.11 2.28 -4.16
CA ASP A 43 -22.37 2.71 -5.37
C ASP A 43 -21.39 1.63 -5.84
N PHE A 44 -20.77 0.89 -4.92
CA PHE A 44 -19.91 -0.24 -5.27
C PHE A 44 -20.69 -1.37 -5.96
N ILE A 45 -21.91 -1.64 -5.53
CA ILE A 45 -22.75 -2.74 -6.05
C ILE A 45 -23.42 -2.38 -7.38
N THR A 46 -23.68 -1.10 -7.65
CA THR A 46 -24.25 -0.66 -8.93
C THR A 46 -23.29 -0.85 -10.10
N LEU A 47 -21.98 -0.85 -9.85
CA LEU A 47 -20.93 -0.90 -10.87
C LEU A 47 -20.73 -2.27 -11.56
N ASN A 48 -21.71 -3.19 -11.53
CA ASN A 48 -21.71 -4.54 -12.13
C ASN A 48 -20.30 -5.15 -12.28
N ARG A 49 -19.76 -5.63 -11.17
CA ARG A 49 -18.37 -6.09 -11.07
C ARG A 49 -18.29 -7.60 -11.02
N LYS A 50 -17.32 -8.17 -11.73
CA LYS A 50 -16.93 -9.57 -11.57
C LYS A 50 -15.49 -9.64 -11.10
N ASP A 51 -15.28 -10.33 -9.98
CA ASP A 51 -13.94 -10.61 -9.48
C ASP A 51 -13.70 -12.12 -9.38
N GLN A 52 -12.58 -12.50 -8.78
CA GLN A 52 -12.20 -13.90 -8.64
C GLN A 52 -13.18 -14.72 -7.79
N PHE A 53 -13.86 -14.10 -6.82
CA PHE A 53 -14.71 -14.76 -5.83
C PHE A 53 -16.20 -14.57 -6.08
N ILE A 54 -16.62 -13.38 -6.48
CA ILE A 54 -18.01 -12.93 -6.52
C ILE A 54 -18.27 -12.25 -7.87
N SER A 55 -19.46 -12.50 -8.42
CA SER A 55 -20.03 -11.73 -9.52
C SER A 55 -21.24 -10.94 -9.04
N ILE A 56 -21.31 -9.67 -9.42
CA ILE A 56 -22.38 -8.73 -9.11
C ILE A 56 -23.06 -8.35 -10.44
N ASP A 57 -24.23 -8.93 -10.71
CA ASP A 57 -25.05 -8.62 -11.89
C ASP A 57 -26.42 -8.10 -11.44
N GLN A 58 -27.53 -8.80 -11.71
CA GLN A 58 -28.80 -8.57 -11.01
C GLN A 58 -28.74 -9.10 -9.57
N ASP A 59 -28.03 -10.22 -9.40
CA ASP A 59 -27.76 -10.86 -8.13
C ASP A 59 -26.27 -10.81 -7.79
N ILE A 60 -25.98 -10.92 -6.50
CA ILE A 60 -24.65 -11.12 -5.93
C ILE A 60 -24.50 -12.63 -5.69
N LYS A 61 -23.59 -13.27 -6.43
CA LYS A 61 -23.38 -14.73 -6.35
C LYS A 61 -21.91 -15.09 -6.26
N LEU A 62 -21.62 -16.20 -5.58
CA LEU A 62 -20.29 -16.82 -5.62
C LEU A 62 -20.04 -17.37 -7.03
N ASN A 63 -18.82 -17.22 -7.54
CA ASN A 63 -18.48 -17.79 -8.84
C ASN A 63 -18.59 -19.32 -8.84
N ASP A 64 -19.20 -19.89 -9.88
CA ASP A 64 -19.49 -21.32 -10.00
C ASP A 64 -18.24 -22.21 -9.82
N ASP A 65 -17.09 -21.77 -10.29
CA ASP A 65 -15.80 -22.49 -10.20
C ASP A 65 -15.32 -22.74 -8.75
N LEU A 66 -15.91 -22.02 -7.79
CA LEU A 66 -15.56 -22.05 -6.37
C LEU A 66 -16.54 -22.89 -5.54
N ILE A 67 -17.70 -23.26 -6.08
CA ILE A 67 -18.75 -24.00 -5.38
C ILE A 67 -18.37 -25.49 -5.19
N ASN A 68 -17.34 -25.96 -5.89
CA ASN A 68 -16.79 -27.30 -5.70
C ASN A 68 -16.21 -27.48 -4.28
N SER A 69 -16.59 -28.57 -3.60
CA SER A 69 -16.51 -28.77 -2.13
C SER A 69 -15.16 -28.48 -1.45
N GLN A 70 -14.00 -28.61 -2.12
CA GLN A 70 -12.70 -28.25 -1.53
C GLN A 70 -12.31 -26.77 -1.71
N ARG A 71 -12.90 -26.07 -2.67
CA ARG A 71 -12.63 -24.65 -2.95
C ARG A 71 -13.55 -23.75 -2.14
N ILE A 72 -14.77 -24.19 -1.86
CA ILE A 72 -15.75 -23.38 -1.14
C ILE A 72 -15.28 -23.02 0.27
N PHE A 73 -14.74 -23.99 1.03
CA PHE A 73 -14.19 -23.76 2.36
C PHE A 73 -13.00 -22.80 2.33
N LYS A 74 -12.12 -22.93 1.32
CA LYS A 74 -10.99 -22.01 1.11
C LYS A 74 -11.45 -20.61 0.74
N THR A 75 -12.50 -20.48 -0.06
CA THR A 75 -13.10 -19.19 -0.45
C THR A 75 -13.74 -18.51 0.74
N PHE A 76 -14.54 -19.23 1.54
CA PHE A 76 -15.12 -18.69 2.77
C PHE A 76 -14.05 -18.28 3.79
N ALA A 77 -13.00 -19.09 3.97
CA ALA A 77 -11.87 -18.73 4.81
C ALA A 77 -11.15 -17.47 4.31
N LYS A 78 -11.03 -17.29 2.98
CA LYS A 78 -10.49 -16.07 2.38
C LYS A 78 -11.40 -14.86 2.62
N LEU A 79 -12.69 -14.96 2.32
CA LEU A 79 -13.70 -13.91 2.56
C LEU A 79 -13.72 -13.47 4.03
N GLN A 80 -13.70 -14.44 4.96
CA GLN A 80 -13.61 -14.16 6.39
C GLN A 80 -12.25 -13.55 6.77
N SER A 81 -11.14 -14.02 6.18
CA SER A 81 -9.82 -13.46 6.47
C SER A 81 -9.64 -12.03 5.95
N PHE A 82 -10.29 -11.69 4.84
CA PHE A 82 -10.45 -10.30 4.42
C PHE A 82 -11.19 -9.57 5.54
N GLY A 83 -12.37 -10.05 5.94
CA GLY A 83 -13.14 -9.53 7.08
C GLY A 83 -12.34 -9.32 8.37
N GLU A 84 -11.45 -10.24 8.75
CA GLU A 84 -10.62 -10.14 9.97
C GLU A 84 -9.44 -9.17 9.84
N SER A 85 -8.78 -9.16 8.68
CA SER A 85 -7.71 -8.20 8.37
C SER A 85 -8.27 -6.77 8.40
N ILE A 86 -9.50 -6.64 7.92
CA ILE A 86 -10.27 -5.41 7.96
C ILE A 86 -10.79 -5.13 9.36
N LYS A 87 -11.26 -6.09 10.17
CA LYS A 87 -11.68 -5.84 11.56
C LYS A 87 -10.59 -5.12 12.37
N SER A 88 -9.31 -5.33 12.10
CA SER A 88 -8.20 -4.56 12.69
C SER A 88 -8.09 -3.12 12.13
N ILE A 89 -8.30 -2.95 10.83
CA ILE A 89 -8.26 -1.64 10.13
C ILE A 89 -9.53 -0.83 10.44
N ILE A 90 -10.72 -1.42 10.25
CA ILE A 90 -12.02 -0.97 10.72
C ILE A 90 -12.01 -0.70 12.22
N SER A 91 -11.54 -1.57 13.11
CA SER A 91 -11.53 -1.21 14.55
C SER A 91 -10.64 -0.01 14.83
N SER A 92 -9.61 0.24 14.03
CA SER A 92 -8.77 1.45 14.12
C SER A 92 -9.47 2.69 13.55
N ILE A 93 -10.22 2.53 12.44
CA ILE A 93 -11.03 3.56 11.74
C ILE A 93 -12.39 3.83 12.42
N PHE A 94 -12.92 2.87 13.16
CA PHE A 94 -14.19 2.91 13.86
C PHE A 94 -13.96 2.90 15.38
N LYS A 95 -12.71 3.14 15.83
CA LYS A 95 -12.41 3.40 17.24
C LYS A 95 -13.36 4.49 17.69
N LYS A 96 -14.24 4.11 18.64
CA LYS A 96 -15.35 4.88 19.21
C LYS A 96 -14.99 6.36 19.37
N THR A 97 -15.21 7.17 18.33
CA THR A 97 -15.56 8.55 18.56
C THR A 97 -17.01 8.49 19.02
N ALA A 98 -17.23 8.79 20.30
CA ALA A 98 -18.56 8.99 20.85
C ALA A 98 -19.39 9.79 19.84
N PRO A 99 -20.67 9.44 19.62
CA PRO A 99 -21.52 10.05 18.61
C PRO A 99 -21.69 11.54 18.92
N GLN A 100 -20.78 12.36 18.43
CA GLN A 100 -20.96 13.80 18.42
C GLN A 100 -21.82 14.10 17.19
N ASN A 101 -23.10 14.36 17.49
CA ASN A 101 -24.16 14.80 16.59
C ASN A 101 -24.81 13.68 15.78
N ASN A 102 -25.87 13.05 16.33
CA ASN A 102 -27.05 12.40 15.70
C ASN A 102 -26.94 11.69 14.32
N LYS A 103 -25.74 11.45 13.80
CA LYS A 103 -25.43 10.89 12.48
C LYS A 103 -24.32 9.88 12.72
N LYS A 104 -24.68 8.60 12.66
CA LYS A 104 -23.78 7.45 12.76
C LYS A 104 -22.75 7.52 11.61
N ARG A 105 -21.61 8.20 11.80
CA ARG A 105 -20.54 8.36 10.80
C ARG A 105 -19.24 7.77 11.35
N CYS A 106 -18.53 6.98 10.55
CA CYS A 106 -17.21 6.43 10.91
C CYS A 106 -16.08 7.45 10.66
N GLN A 107 -14.83 7.20 11.05
CA GLN A 107 -13.75 8.18 10.85
C GLN A 107 -13.50 8.52 9.38
N LEU A 108 -13.71 7.59 8.44
CA LEU A 108 -13.61 7.86 6.99
C LEU A 108 -14.68 8.84 6.48
N HIS A 109 -15.84 8.87 7.16
CA HIS A 109 -16.97 9.72 6.82
C HIS A 109 -17.21 10.81 7.89
N SER A 110 -16.26 10.97 8.81
CA SER A 110 -16.25 12.00 9.83
C SER A 110 -15.54 13.22 9.26
N LEU A 111 -15.99 14.41 9.63
CA LEU A 111 -15.40 15.68 9.20
C LEU A 111 -14.00 15.92 9.80
N LYS A 112 -13.46 15.00 10.62
CA LYS A 112 -12.11 15.12 11.15
C LYS A 112 -11.11 14.93 10.02
N GLN A 113 -10.21 15.90 9.88
CA GLN A 113 -9.10 15.88 8.93
C GLN A 113 -8.32 14.57 9.10
N ASN A 114 -8.24 13.77 8.04
CA ASN A 114 -7.34 12.64 7.97
C ASN A 114 -5.91 13.15 8.23
N PRO A 115 -5.05 12.39 8.93
CA PRO A 115 -3.66 12.77 9.12
C PRO A 115 -3.01 13.08 7.76
N GLU A 116 -2.13 14.08 7.73
CA GLU A 116 -1.37 14.39 6.52
C GLU A 116 -0.67 13.11 6.04
N ILE A 117 -0.96 12.73 4.80
CA ILE A 117 -0.39 11.53 4.19
C ILE A 117 1.01 11.91 3.71
N ASN A 118 2.03 11.18 4.16
CA ASN A 118 3.37 11.32 3.60
C ASN A 118 3.38 10.69 2.20
N ILE A 119 2.91 11.46 1.21
CA ILE A 119 2.69 10.95 -0.14
C ILE A 119 3.98 10.46 -0.81
N GLN A 120 5.16 10.97 -0.40
CA GLN A 120 6.47 10.56 -0.90
C GLN A 120 6.75 9.07 -0.69
N GLU A 121 6.37 8.52 0.46
CA GLU A 121 6.54 7.09 0.76
C GLU A 121 5.68 6.20 -0.16
N HIS A 122 4.68 6.78 -0.81
CA HIS A 122 3.72 6.08 -1.65
C HIS A 122 3.83 6.40 -3.15
N VAL A 123 4.70 7.31 -3.57
CA VAL A 123 4.85 7.71 -5.01
C VAL A 123 5.07 6.49 -5.90
N HIS A 124 5.97 5.60 -5.52
CA HIS A 124 6.27 4.41 -6.31
C HIS A 124 5.06 3.47 -6.44
N TYR A 125 4.32 3.27 -5.35
CA TYR A 125 3.09 2.50 -5.36
C TYR A 125 2.03 3.16 -6.26
N ILE A 126 1.86 4.47 -6.16
CA ILE A 126 0.89 5.20 -7.00
C ILE A 126 1.26 5.07 -8.48
N CYS A 127 2.53 5.24 -8.86
CA CYS A 127 2.95 5.17 -10.26
C CYS A 127 2.86 3.77 -10.85
N ASN A 128 3.04 2.72 -10.04
CA ASN A 128 3.06 1.34 -10.54
C ASN A 128 1.70 0.64 -10.48
N GLU A 129 0.93 0.89 -9.42
CA GLU A 129 -0.28 0.11 -9.09
C GLU A 129 -1.57 0.90 -9.27
N ILE A 130 -1.53 2.24 -9.19
CA ILE A 130 -2.72 3.10 -9.30
C ILE A 130 -2.80 3.71 -10.70
N VAL A 131 -1.70 4.26 -11.15
CA VAL A 131 -1.58 4.85 -12.49
C VAL A 131 -1.21 3.73 -13.46
N ASN A 132 -2.02 3.52 -14.48
CA ASN A 132 -1.64 2.63 -15.57
C ASN A 132 -0.41 3.23 -16.27
N GLN A 133 0.59 2.40 -16.57
CA GLN A 133 1.73 2.81 -17.36
C GLN A 133 1.20 3.47 -18.64
N ASN A 134 1.54 4.75 -18.87
CA ASN A 134 1.28 5.59 -20.06
C ASN A 134 0.29 6.77 -19.94
N GLU A 135 -0.08 7.24 -18.76
CA GLU A 135 -0.75 8.55 -18.63
C GLU A 135 0.18 9.60 -17.99
N ASP A 136 -0.04 10.88 -18.29
CA ASP A 136 0.62 12.00 -17.60
C ASP A 136 -0.32 12.53 -16.52
N CYS A 137 0.23 13.14 -15.47
CA CYS A 137 -0.54 14.03 -14.63
C CYS A 137 -0.79 15.33 -15.41
N ILE A 138 -2.05 15.53 -15.80
CA ILE A 138 -2.49 16.69 -16.58
C ILE A 138 -3.04 17.76 -15.63
N ILE A 139 -2.50 18.97 -15.72
CA ILE A 139 -2.98 20.15 -15.01
C ILE A 139 -3.48 21.16 -16.05
N GLN A 140 -4.74 21.60 -15.92
CA GLN A 140 -5.31 22.61 -16.81
C GLN A 140 -4.65 23.96 -16.57
N ASP A 141 -4.39 24.74 -17.62
CA ASP A 141 -3.68 26.03 -17.48
C ASP A 141 -4.45 27.02 -16.57
N LYS A 142 -5.77 27.04 -16.67
CA LYS A 142 -6.63 27.86 -15.80
C LYS A 142 -6.56 27.44 -14.33
N GLU A 143 -6.46 26.14 -14.07
CA GLU A 143 -6.27 25.61 -12.72
C GLU A 143 -4.91 26.05 -12.19
N PHE A 144 -3.86 25.85 -13.00
CA PHE A 144 -2.51 26.24 -12.62
C PHE A 144 -2.41 27.74 -12.31
N ASP A 145 -2.94 28.60 -13.18
CA ASP A 145 -2.94 30.06 -12.98
C ASP A 145 -3.66 30.44 -11.66
N TYR A 146 -4.81 29.83 -11.37
CA TYR A 146 -5.53 30.06 -10.11
C TYR A 146 -4.68 29.69 -8.89
N HIS A 147 -4.07 28.51 -8.90
CA HIS A 147 -3.23 28.02 -7.81
C HIS A 147 -1.96 28.86 -7.66
N LEU A 148 -1.34 29.28 -8.75
CA LEU A 148 -0.18 30.18 -8.74
C LEU A 148 -0.53 31.52 -8.12
N GLN A 149 -1.66 32.14 -8.50
CA GLN A 149 -2.07 33.41 -7.90
C GLN A 149 -2.33 33.29 -6.40
N ASN A 150 -2.95 32.20 -5.95
CA ASN A 150 -3.17 31.95 -4.53
C ASN A 150 -1.87 31.68 -3.78
N TYR A 151 -0.95 30.93 -4.38
CA TYR A 151 0.40 30.70 -3.87
C TYR A 151 1.15 32.03 -3.65
N LEU A 152 1.19 32.89 -4.69
CA LEU A 152 1.87 34.18 -4.65
C LEU A 152 1.29 35.13 -3.60
N LYS A 153 -0.04 35.11 -3.42
CA LYS A 153 -0.73 35.87 -2.36
C LYS A 153 -0.37 35.35 -0.97
N THR A 154 -0.40 34.03 -0.78
CA THR A 154 -0.14 33.38 0.51
C THR A 154 1.29 33.60 0.98
N LYS A 155 2.26 33.54 0.05
CA LYS A 155 3.69 33.80 0.31
C LYS A 155 4.07 35.27 0.41
N LYS A 156 3.15 36.19 0.08
CA LYS A 156 3.36 37.65 0.16
C LYS A 156 4.55 38.16 -0.66
N PHE A 157 4.75 37.65 -1.87
CA PHE A 157 5.79 38.17 -2.78
C PHE A 157 5.60 39.67 -3.08
N CYS A 158 6.71 40.41 -3.16
CA CYS A 158 6.71 41.79 -3.64
C CYS A 158 6.34 41.85 -5.15
N PRO A 159 5.93 43.03 -5.67
CA PRO A 159 5.51 43.17 -7.07
C PRO A 159 6.57 42.70 -8.09
N SER A 160 7.84 43.06 -7.88
CA SER A 160 8.93 42.65 -8.79
C SER A 160 9.13 41.14 -8.83
N CYS A 161 9.09 40.46 -7.69
CA CYS A 161 9.18 38.99 -7.66
C CYS A 161 7.97 38.33 -8.34
N LYS A 162 6.77 38.90 -8.23
CA LYS A 162 5.59 38.38 -8.94
C LYS A 162 5.75 38.50 -10.45
N GLU A 163 6.25 39.64 -10.94
CA GLU A 163 6.54 39.85 -12.36
C GLU A 163 7.60 38.86 -12.87
N ASN A 164 8.65 38.61 -12.10
CA ASN A 164 9.68 37.62 -12.45
C ASN A 164 9.11 36.20 -12.55
N ILE A 165 8.26 35.79 -11.61
CA ILE A 165 7.60 34.47 -11.63
C ILE A 165 6.63 34.35 -12.83
N GLN A 166 5.89 35.41 -13.14
CA GLN A 166 5.04 35.45 -14.34
C GLN A 166 5.85 35.39 -15.64
N ALA A 167 7.00 36.07 -15.69
CA ALA A 167 7.91 35.97 -16.82
C ALA A 167 8.46 34.54 -16.96
N ALA A 168 8.85 33.89 -15.85
CA ALA A 168 9.28 32.49 -15.84
C ALA A 168 8.18 31.54 -16.34
N LEU A 169 6.93 31.74 -15.92
CA LEU A 169 5.78 30.99 -16.45
C LEU A 169 5.61 31.19 -17.96
N LYS A 170 5.73 32.42 -18.46
CA LYS A 170 5.66 32.70 -19.90
C LYS A 170 6.78 31.98 -20.65
N HIS A 171 8.00 32.01 -20.13
CA HIS A 171 9.14 31.29 -20.69
C HIS A 171 8.94 29.76 -20.69
N PHE A 172 8.39 29.21 -19.61
CA PHE A 172 8.03 27.81 -19.50
C PHE A 172 6.98 27.41 -20.54
N LYS A 173 5.89 28.19 -20.68
CA LYS A 173 4.84 27.92 -21.67
C LYS A 173 5.40 27.93 -23.09
N LEU A 174 6.31 28.84 -23.40
CA LEU A 174 6.97 28.90 -24.71
C LEU A 174 7.98 27.77 -24.97
N GLN A 175 8.23 26.90 -23.98
CA GLN A 175 9.23 25.82 -24.02
C GLN A 175 10.58 26.27 -24.60
N VAL A 176 11.00 27.50 -24.27
CA VAL A 176 12.25 28.06 -24.81
C VAL A 176 13.42 27.20 -24.32
N PRO A 177 14.21 26.58 -25.21
CA PRO A 177 15.36 25.78 -24.83
C PRO A 177 16.33 26.64 -24.01
N GLN A 178 16.55 26.27 -22.76
CA GLN A 178 17.51 26.95 -21.91
C GLN A 178 18.86 26.26 -22.05
N PRO A 179 19.94 27.00 -22.36
CA PRO A 179 21.24 26.43 -22.76
C PRO A 179 21.87 25.50 -21.71
N ASP A 180 21.48 25.62 -20.43
CA ASP A 180 21.98 24.82 -19.31
C ASP A 180 20.91 23.87 -18.68
N CYS A 181 19.71 23.76 -19.29
CA CYS A 181 18.52 23.13 -18.68
C CYS A 181 18.40 21.62 -18.84
N ALA A 182 19.26 20.95 -19.63
CA ALA A 182 19.11 19.52 -19.97
C ALA A 182 19.00 18.59 -18.74
N CYS A 183 19.46 19.05 -17.56
CA CYS A 183 19.41 18.33 -16.29
C CYS A 183 18.39 18.85 -15.28
N SER A 184 17.65 19.91 -15.60
CA SER A 184 16.73 20.57 -14.66
C SER A 184 15.33 19.97 -14.73
N ILE A 185 14.64 19.93 -13.59
CA ILE A 185 13.30 19.30 -13.43
C ILE A 185 12.29 19.87 -14.44
N ILE A 186 12.35 21.17 -14.71
CA ILE A 186 11.40 21.88 -15.59
C ILE A 186 11.46 21.37 -17.03
N CYS A 187 12.62 20.89 -17.49
CA CYS A 187 12.80 20.36 -18.84
C CYS A 187 12.05 19.01 -19.07
N PHE A 188 11.58 18.33 -18.02
CA PHE A 188 10.78 17.11 -18.13
C PHE A 188 9.27 17.36 -18.13
N ILE A 189 8.84 18.61 -17.92
CA ILE A 189 7.44 19.02 -17.87
C ILE A 189 7.10 19.68 -19.21
N LYS A 190 5.99 19.28 -19.83
CA LYS A 190 5.56 19.79 -21.13
C LYS A 190 4.33 20.67 -21.00
N TYR A 191 4.22 21.65 -21.89
CA TYR A 191 3.00 22.45 -22.05
C TYR A 191 2.38 22.19 -23.42
N ASP A 192 1.16 21.68 -23.45
CA ASP A 192 0.35 21.54 -24.67
C ASP A 192 -0.40 22.85 -24.93
N HIS A 193 0.00 23.56 -25.98
CA HIS A 193 -0.61 24.82 -26.39
C HIS A 193 -2.01 24.66 -26.99
N LEU A 194 -2.32 23.51 -27.59
CA LEU A 194 -3.61 23.29 -28.24
C LEU A 194 -4.70 23.06 -27.19
N LYS A 195 -4.35 22.35 -26.12
CA LYS A 195 -5.27 22.03 -25.02
C LYS A 195 -5.17 22.98 -23.84
N CYS A 196 -4.13 23.81 -23.80
CA CYS A 196 -3.77 24.62 -22.63
C CYS A 196 -3.58 23.73 -21.39
N GLU A 197 -2.71 22.73 -21.52
CA GLU A 197 -2.47 21.69 -20.50
C GLU A 197 -0.99 21.59 -20.13
N ILE A 198 -0.69 21.41 -18.85
CA ILE A 198 0.63 21.06 -18.35
C ILE A 198 0.66 19.54 -18.16
N HIS A 199 1.61 18.89 -18.81
CA HIS A 199 1.81 17.44 -18.79
C HIS A 199 3.05 17.10 -17.96
N ILE A 200 2.82 16.33 -16.89
CA ILE A 200 3.86 15.87 -15.97
C ILE A 200 3.86 14.34 -16.00
N PRO A 201 4.91 13.69 -16.54
CA PRO A 201 4.98 12.24 -16.56
C PRO A 201 4.83 11.62 -15.17
N TYR A 202 4.10 10.50 -15.06
CA TYR A 202 4.07 9.69 -13.84
C TYR A 202 5.37 8.90 -13.65
N ASP A 203 6.49 9.61 -13.60
CA ASP A 203 7.81 9.08 -13.30
C ASP A 203 8.13 9.24 -11.80
N PRO A 204 8.41 8.14 -11.07
CA PRO A 204 8.68 8.22 -9.62
C PRO A 204 9.84 9.14 -9.24
N ILE A 205 10.84 9.32 -10.11
CA ILE A 205 12.01 10.15 -9.82
C ILE A 205 11.62 11.63 -9.95
N LEU A 206 10.98 12.00 -11.06
CA LEU A 206 10.47 13.34 -11.32
C LEU A 206 9.48 13.80 -10.25
N LEU A 207 8.49 12.96 -9.93
CA LEU A 207 7.47 13.29 -8.93
C LEU A 207 8.08 13.45 -7.53
N ASN A 208 9.02 12.58 -7.13
CA ASN A 208 9.71 12.77 -5.86
C ASN A 208 10.53 14.06 -5.83
N ALA A 209 11.17 14.44 -6.94
CA ALA A 209 11.90 15.70 -7.03
C ALA A 209 10.97 16.90 -6.84
N LEU A 210 9.79 16.90 -7.49
CA LEU A 210 8.76 17.93 -7.32
C LEU A 210 8.19 17.97 -5.89
N LEU A 211 7.93 16.81 -5.28
CA LEU A 211 7.44 16.72 -3.91
C LEU A 211 8.46 17.23 -2.89
N ASN A 212 9.76 16.95 -3.10
CA ASN A 212 10.83 17.48 -2.26
C ASN A 212 10.86 19.02 -2.32
N LYS A 213 10.69 19.60 -3.51
CA LYS A 213 10.59 21.06 -3.68
C LYS A 213 9.40 21.63 -2.90
N ALA A 214 8.25 20.97 -2.98
CA ALA A 214 7.03 21.40 -2.28
C ALA A 214 7.10 21.28 -0.74
N GLN A 215 7.96 20.40 -0.20
CA GLN A 215 8.15 20.25 1.24
C GLN A 215 9.05 21.31 1.84
N ILE A 216 10.05 21.77 1.07
CA ILE A 216 10.94 22.83 1.51
C ILE A 216 10.12 24.11 1.50
N GLN A 217 9.78 24.62 2.69
CA GLN A 217 9.33 26.01 2.80
C GLN A 217 10.59 26.87 2.93
N PRO A 218 11.06 27.53 1.85
CA PRO A 218 12.07 28.54 2.04
C PRO A 218 11.47 29.63 2.95
N PHE A 219 12.21 29.99 4.00
CA PHE A 219 12.03 31.27 4.68
C PHE A 219 12.08 32.37 3.62
N TYR A 220 11.20 33.38 3.72
CA TYR A 220 11.07 34.54 2.81
C TYR A 220 12.22 34.70 1.80
N GLN A 221 12.12 34.01 0.66
CA GLN A 221 13.06 34.15 -0.45
C GLN A 221 12.44 35.06 -1.50
N HIS A 222 13.19 36.08 -1.91
CA HIS A 222 12.81 36.90 -3.05
C HIS A 222 13.18 36.17 -4.33
N ALA A 223 12.23 35.99 -5.24
CA ALA A 223 12.48 35.50 -6.60
C ALA A 223 13.11 36.61 -7.47
N SER A 224 14.37 36.94 -7.18
CA SER A 224 15.08 38.07 -7.82
C SER A 224 15.76 37.64 -9.12
N THR A 225 16.16 36.38 -9.22
CA THR A 225 16.79 35.79 -10.40
C THR A 225 15.78 34.98 -11.22
N LYS A 226 16.14 34.62 -12.46
CA LYS A 226 15.30 33.76 -13.30
C LYS A 226 15.21 32.36 -12.71
N GLU A 227 16.30 31.89 -12.12
CA GLU A 227 16.43 30.58 -11.49
C GLU A 227 15.54 30.50 -10.25
N ASP A 228 15.54 31.53 -9.40
CA ASP A 228 14.64 31.60 -8.23
C ASP A 228 13.17 31.65 -8.66
N ALA A 229 12.86 32.40 -9.73
CA ALA A 229 11.50 32.47 -10.26
C ALA A 229 11.00 31.13 -10.83
N GLN A 230 11.90 30.36 -11.48
CA GLN A 230 11.60 29.00 -11.93
C GLN A 230 11.45 28.02 -10.76
N GLU A 231 12.28 28.16 -9.73
CA GLU A 231 12.19 27.35 -8.51
C GLU A 231 10.82 27.52 -7.84
N GLU A 232 10.33 28.75 -7.72
CA GLU A 232 8.99 29.04 -7.19
C GLU A 232 7.87 28.45 -8.06
N LEU A 233 8.05 28.44 -9.38
CA LEU A 233 7.13 27.78 -10.30
C LEU A 233 7.08 26.26 -10.04
N LEU A 234 8.24 25.62 -9.88
CA LEU A 234 8.35 24.19 -9.58
C LEU A 234 7.78 23.83 -8.20
N ILE A 235 7.95 24.69 -7.20
CA ILE A 235 7.30 24.53 -5.88
C ILE A 235 5.78 24.53 -6.05
N CYS A 236 5.23 25.49 -6.81
CA CYS A 236 3.80 25.57 -7.06
C CYS A 236 3.26 24.32 -7.79
N ILE A 237 3.97 23.84 -8.81
CA ILE A 237 3.65 22.57 -9.49
C ILE A 237 3.73 21.39 -8.49
N GLY A 238 4.76 21.33 -7.66
CA GLY A 238 4.93 20.28 -6.66
C GLY A 238 3.82 20.24 -5.62
N LEU A 239 3.29 21.40 -5.21
CA LEU A 239 2.13 21.48 -4.31
C LEU A 239 0.86 20.93 -4.97
N LEU A 240 0.60 21.27 -6.23
CA LEU A 240 -0.51 20.72 -7.00
C LEU A 240 -0.41 19.21 -7.15
N ILE A 241 0.78 18.70 -7.51
CA ILE A 241 1.05 17.27 -7.60
C ILE A 241 0.84 16.57 -6.26
N LYS A 242 1.30 17.16 -5.16
CA LYS A 242 1.07 16.63 -3.81
C LYS A 242 -0.42 16.45 -3.54
N ASP A 243 -1.24 17.45 -3.86
CA ASP A 243 -2.68 17.40 -3.64
C ASP A 243 -3.38 16.36 -4.54
N ARG A 244 -2.99 16.30 -5.81
CA ARG A 244 -3.51 15.33 -6.79
C ARG A 244 -3.18 13.90 -6.39
N LEU A 245 -1.91 13.61 -6.12
CA LEU A 245 -1.46 12.27 -5.67
C LEU A 245 -2.11 11.87 -4.35
N SER A 246 -2.22 12.81 -3.39
CA SER A 246 -2.88 12.54 -2.11
C SER A 246 -4.37 12.23 -2.28
N SER A 247 -5.03 12.86 -3.25
CA SER A 247 -6.44 12.59 -3.57
C SER A 247 -6.59 11.21 -4.23
N LEU A 248 -5.80 10.91 -5.26
CA LEU A 248 -5.79 9.60 -5.92
C LEU A 248 -5.51 8.45 -4.94
N TYR A 249 -4.52 8.62 -4.06
CA TYR A 249 -4.21 7.62 -3.04
C TYR A 249 -5.38 7.43 -2.06
N ARG A 250 -6.01 8.52 -1.59
CA ARG A 250 -7.17 8.44 -0.69
C ARG A 250 -8.38 7.78 -1.35
N GLU A 251 -8.65 8.10 -2.61
CA GLU A 251 -9.72 7.48 -3.39
C GLU A 251 -9.49 5.98 -3.52
N THR A 252 -8.28 5.57 -3.90
CA THR A 252 -7.90 4.15 -4.02
C THR A 252 -8.06 3.43 -2.69
N GLN A 253 -7.52 3.98 -1.60
CA GLN A 253 -7.65 3.39 -0.26
C GLN A 253 -9.12 3.28 0.17
N THR A 254 -9.95 4.28 -0.14
CA THR A 254 -11.39 4.24 0.15
C THR A 254 -12.06 3.12 -0.64
N GLN A 255 -11.77 2.97 -1.94
CA GLN A 255 -12.31 1.89 -2.76
C GLN A 255 -11.91 0.51 -2.24
N GLU A 256 -10.64 0.33 -1.84
CA GLU A 256 -10.18 -0.91 -1.23
C GLU A 256 -10.95 -1.22 0.05
N ILE A 257 -11.09 -0.24 0.95
CA ILE A 257 -11.83 -0.40 2.21
C ILE A 257 -13.30 -0.78 1.95
N ILE A 258 -13.97 -0.18 0.95
CA ILE A 258 -15.36 -0.51 0.61
C ILE A 258 -15.47 -1.93 0.04
N LYS A 259 -14.56 -2.33 -0.87
CA LYS A 259 -14.49 -3.71 -1.40
C LYS A 259 -14.34 -4.74 -0.27
N TYR A 260 -13.52 -4.39 0.69
CA TYR A 260 -13.27 -5.16 1.88
C TYR A 260 -14.50 -5.28 2.78
N ILE A 261 -15.19 -4.18 3.06
CA ILE A 261 -16.48 -4.17 3.78
C ILE A 261 -17.50 -5.05 3.06
N PHE A 262 -17.57 -4.95 1.73
CA PHE A 262 -18.45 -5.79 0.91
C PHE A 262 -18.20 -7.29 1.14
N TYR A 263 -16.95 -7.75 1.04
CA TYR A 263 -16.61 -9.16 1.27
C TYR A 263 -16.94 -9.66 2.68
N GLN A 264 -16.79 -8.81 3.68
CA GLN A 264 -17.17 -9.16 5.05
C GLN A 264 -18.69 -9.36 5.16
N GLN A 265 -19.48 -8.41 4.66
CA GLN A 265 -20.94 -8.46 4.77
C GLN A 265 -21.53 -9.64 3.99
N ILE A 266 -21.07 -9.86 2.76
CA ILE A 266 -21.57 -10.96 1.93
C ILE A 266 -21.17 -12.33 2.50
N GLY A 267 -19.96 -12.45 3.08
CA GLY A 267 -19.53 -13.66 3.75
C GLY A 267 -20.41 -14.03 4.96
N GLU A 268 -20.76 -13.04 5.80
CA GLU A 268 -21.65 -13.23 6.95
C GLU A 268 -23.10 -13.55 6.51
N ILE A 269 -23.58 -12.94 5.43
CA ILE A 269 -24.90 -13.24 4.84
C ILE A 269 -24.95 -14.68 4.33
N PHE A 270 -23.99 -15.09 3.50
CA PHE A 270 -23.93 -16.45 2.96
C PHE A 270 -23.81 -17.49 4.05
N LYS A 271 -23.00 -17.21 5.09
CA LYS A 271 -22.90 -18.09 6.25
C LYS A 271 -24.25 -18.28 6.94
N ARG A 272 -24.98 -17.18 7.23
CA ARG A 272 -26.32 -17.24 7.83
C ARG A 272 -27.33 -17.99 6.96
N ARG A 273 -27.31 -17.79 5.64
CA ARG A 273 -28.19 -18.51 4.70
C ARG A 273 -27.91 -20.02 4.71
N LEU A 274 -26.65 -20.42 4.69
CA LEU A 274 -26.25 -21.83 4.82
C LEU A 274 -26.68 -22.44 6.16
N GLU A 275 -26.51 -21.70 7.26
CA GLU A 275 -26.95 -22.13 8.60
C GLU A 275 -28.46 -22.34 8.64
N ASN A 276 -29.24 -21.39 8.12
CA ASN A 276 -30.69 -21.47 8.10
C ASN A 276 -31.20 -22.60 7.20
N TYR A 277 -30.60 -22.78 6.03
CA TYR A 277 -30.95 -23.87 5.12
C TYR A 277 -30.68 -25.24 5.74
N SER A 278 -29.53 -25.38 6.41
CA SER A 278 -29.17 -26.61 7.14
C SER A 278 -30.15 -26.91 8.28
N LYS A 279 -30.58 -25.87 9.02
CA LYS A 279 -31.59 -26.01 10.09
C LYS A 279 -32.96 -26.42 9.53
N MET A 280 -33.40 -25.81 8.43
CA MET A 280 -34.71 -26.10 7.80
C MET A 280 -34.80 -27.52 7.26
N LYS A 281 -33.70 -28.09 6.74
CA LYS A 281 -33.66 -29.49 6.28
C LYS A 281 -33.65 -30.53 7.39
N GLY A 282 -33.55 -30.13 8.67
CA GLY A 282 -33.42 -31.08 9.79
C GLY A 282 -32.11 -31.90 9.75
N GLU A 283 -31.18 -31.54 8.87
CA GLU A 283 -29.93 -32.26 8.66
C GLU A 283 -28.87 -31.75 9.63
N HIS A 284 -28.30 -32.67 10.41
CA HIS A 284 -27.10 -32.37 11.18
C HIS A 284 -25.89 -32.17 10.22
N LYS A 285 -25.69 -30.90 9.85
CA LYS A 285 -24.44 -30.15 10.05
C LYS A 285 -23.14 -30.60 9.36
N SER A 286 -23.03 -31.68 8.59
CA SER A 286 -21.69 -32.16 8.15
C SER A 286 -20.85 -31.13 7.38
N GLN A 287 -21.40 -30.41 6.39
CA GLN A 287 -20.62 -29.42 5.61
C GLN A 287 -20.42 -28.10 6.36
N LEU A 288 -21.42 -27.67 7.16
CA LEU A 288 -21.30 -26.45 7.95
C LEU A 288 -20.32 -26.63 9.11
N GLU A 289 -20.36 -27.77 9.81
CA GLU A 289 -19.36 -28.15 10.81
C GLU A 289 -17.98 -28.30 10.18
N GLU A 290 -17.87 -28.87 8.98
CA GLU A 290 -16.62 -28.94 8.24
C GLU A 290 -16.07 -27.54 7.93
N LEU A 291 -16.93 -26.61 7.47
CA LEU A 291 -16.57 -25.20 7.28
C LEU A 291 -16.13 -24.55 8.59
N GLU A 292 -16.90 -24.69 9.67
CA GLU A 292 -16.58 -24.09 10.97
C GLU A 292 -15.28 -24.65 11.55
N GLN A 293 -15.06 -25.96 11.44
CA GLN A 293 -13.81 -26.60 11.86
C GLN A 293 -12.63 -26.12 11.00
N TYR A 294 -12.82 -25.96 9.69
CA TYR A 294 -11.81 -25.42 8.79
C TYR A 294 -11.45 -23.98 9.17
N LEU A 295 -12.45 -23.13 9.40
CA LEU A 295 -12.28 -21.73 9.81
C LEU A 295 -11.58 -21.63 11.17
N LYS A 296 -11.98 -22.43 12.17
CA LYS A 296 -11.30 -22.50 13.47
C LYS A 296 -9.81 -22.88 13.32
N LYS A 297 -9.52 -23.92 12.52
CA LYS A 297 -8.14 -24.35 12.25
C LYS A 297 -7.31 -23.25 11.57
N GLU A 298 -7.89 -22.54 10.59
CA GLU A 298 -7.24 -21.40 9.91
C GLU A 298 -6.90 -20.26 10.89
N VAL A 299 -7.85 -19.88 11.75
CA VAL A 299 -7.64 -18.84 12.77
C VAL A 299 -6.55 -19.25 13.76
N GLU A 300 -6.61 -20.48 14.29
CA GLU A 300 -5.58 -20.99 15.20
C GLU A 300 -4.18 -21.02 14.58
N GLN A 301 -4.08 -21.41 13.30
CA GLN A 301 -2.79 -21.40 12.58
C GLN A 301 -2.25 -19.97 12.44
N LYS A 302 -3.11 -19.00 12.12
CA LYS A 302 -2.72 -17.59 12.03
C LYS A 302 -2.28 -17.03 13.38
N ASP A 303 -2.97 -17.36 14.46
CA ASP A 303 -2.58 -16.92 15.80
C ASP A 303 -1.28 -17.55 16.27
N LYS A 304 -1.05 -18.83 15.98
CA LYS A 304 0.24 -19.49 16.20
C LYS A 304 1.37 -18.80 15.41
N GLN A 305 1.11 -18.41 14.16
CA GLN A 305 2.09 -17.66 13.36
C GLN A 305 2.34 -16.24 13.89
N LYS A 306 1.29 -15.50 14.30
CA LYS A 306 1.40 -14.16 14.90
C LYS A 306 2.19 -14.20 16.20
N LYS A 307 1.88 -15.13 17.11
CA LYS A 307 2.61 -15.35 18.37
C LYS A 307 4.08 -15.68 18.10
N LYS A 308 4.38 -16.56 17.14
CA LYS A 308 5.77 -16.85 16.72
C LYS A 308 6.49 -15.61 16.19
N ARG A 309 5.83 -14.75 15.41
CA ARG A 309 6.40 -13.50 14.90
C ARG A 309 6.61 -12.46 16.01
N GLN A 310 5.67 -12.33 16.95
CA GLN A 310 5.79 -11.43 18.09
C GLN A 310 6.91 -11.86 19.04
N LEU A 311 7.01 -13.15 19.37
CA LEU A 311 8.12 -13.70 20.16
C LEU A 311 9.47 -13.49 19.49
N LYS A 312 9.56 -13.61 18.16
CA LYS A 312 10.78 -13.26 17.41
C LYS A 312 11.11 -11.76 17.46
N LYS A 313 10.11 -10.88 17.43
CA LYS A 313 10.30 -9.43 17.55
C LYS A 313 10.68 -9.00 18.97
N GLN A 314 10.07 -9.58 20.00
CA GLN A 314 10.43 -9.33 21.41
C GLN A 314 11.85 -9.78 21.71
N LYS A 315 12.24 -11.00 21.30
CA LYS A 315 13.62 -11.49 21.44
C LYS A 315 14.65 -10.58 20.75
N ARG A 316 14.31 -9.98 19.61
CA ARG A 316 15.18 -9.00 18.92
C ARG A 316 15.26 -7.65 19.64
N LYS A 317 14.18 -7.20 20.28
CA LYS A 317 14.15 -5.96 21.07
C LYS A 317 14.87 -6.13 22.41
N GLU A 318 14.70 -7.26 23.09
CA GLU A 318 15.40 -7.59 24.34
C GLU A 318 16.92 -7.70 24.12
N GLN A 319 17.36 -8.26 22.98
CA GLN A 319 18.77 -8.29 22.60
C GLN A 319 19.37 -6.91 22.28
N GLN A 320 18.54 -5.93 21.90
CA GLN A 320 18.98 -4.54 21.67
C GLN A 320 18.97 -3.70 22.96
N LEU A 321 18.05 -3.97 23.89
CA LEU A 321 17.96 -3.30 25.19
C LEU A 321 18.99 -3.80 26.21
N SER A 322 19.49 -5.03 26.08
CA SER A 322 20.55 -5.57 26.95
C SER A 322 21.96 -5.06 26.60
N PHE A 323 22.12 -4.22 25.57
CA PHE A 323 23.42 -3.70 25.13
C PHE A 323 23.70 -2.26 25.56
N ASP A 324 22.75 -1.58 26.22
CA ASP A 324 22.83 -0.12 26.48
C ASP A 324 22.83 0.26 27.97
N GLY A 325 23.51 -0.52 28.81
CA GLY A 325 23.58 -0.25 30.24
C GLY A 325 24.70 -0.99 30.99
N SER A 326 25.96 -0.58 30.80
CA SER A 326 27.01 -0.53 31.85
C SER A 326 28.31 0.03 31.28
N VAL A 327 28.99 0.82 32.11
CA VAL A 327 30.00 1.84 31.82
C VAL A 327 31.43 1.27 31.87
N ARG A 328 32.22 1.60 30.84
CA ARG A 328 33.63 2.09 30.83
C ARG A 328 34.76 1.26 31.49
N ALA A 329 35.77 1.03 30.64
CA ALA A 329 37.23 1.01 30.87
C ALA A 329 37.93 -0.27 31.35
N ASN A 330 38.66 -0.83 30.37
CA ASN A 330 40.09 -1.17 30.37
C ASN A 330 40.62 -2.47 31.00
N TYR A 331 41.04 -3.32 30.06
CA TYR A 331 42.37 -3.92 29.90
C TYR A 331 42.86 -5.04 30.85
N LEU A 332 43.28 -6.10 30.16
CA LEU A 332 44.27 -7.13 30.50
C LEU A 332 43.84 -8.40 31.26
N GLN A 333 44.22 -9.50 30.59
CA GLN A 333 44.56 -10.84 31.06
C GLN A 333 43.45 -11.87 31.34
N GLU A 334 43.36 -12.73 30.32
CA GLU A 334 43.58 -14.18 30.41
C GLU A 334 42.55 -15.10 31.08
N SER A 335 41.97 -15.92 30.21
CA SER A 335 41.72 -17.35 30.38
C SER A 335 40.58 -17.82 31.31
N SER A 336 39.43 -18.13 30.71
CA SER A 336 39.01 -19.54 30.54
C SER A 336 37.57 -19.69 30.02
N ARG A 337 37.46 -20.31 28.84
CA ARG A 337 36.37 -21.18 28.34
C ARG A 337 34.96 -20.93 28.89
N ARG A 338 34.10 -20.27 28.10
CA ARG A 338 32.69 -20.67 27.96
C ARG A 338 32.27 -20.64 26.50
N SER A 339 31.91 -21.81 26.01
CA SER A 339 31.41 -22.13 24.67
C SER A 339 30.05 -21.46 24.43
N ILE A 340 29.98 -20.56 23.45
CA ILE A 340 28.73 -19.99 22.95
C ILE A 340 28.16 -20.96 21.90
N SER A 341 26.94 -21.43 22.13
CA SER A 341 26.21 -22.32 21.21
C SER A 341 25.66 -21.53 20.01
N PRO A 342 25.60 -22.10 18.79
CA PRO A 342 25.19 -21.36 17.58
C PRO A 342 23.67 -21.07 17.57
N SER A 343 23.30 -19.97 16.91
CA SER A 343 21.91 -19.53 16.77
C SER A 343 21.10 -20.40 15.79
N ASN A 344 19.77 -20.46 15.96
CA ASN A 344 18.88 -21.29 15.13
C ASN A 344 18.81 -20.88 13.64
N SER A 345 19.26 -19.66 13.28
CA SER A 345 19.38 -19.24 11.87
C SER A 345 20.61 -19.86 11.19
N GLU A 346 21.74 -19.96 11.89
CA GLU A 346 22.95 -20.61 11.37
C GLU A 346 22.74 -22.11 11.21
N LYS A 347 22.04 -22.76 12.15
CA LYS A 347 21.70 -24.19 12.08
C LYS A 347 20.78 -24.56 10.91
N ASN A 348 19.95 -23.63 10.44
CA ASN A 348 19.05 -23.87 9.31
C ASN A 348 19.72 -23.62 7.95
N LEU A 349 20.68 -22.68 7.88
CA LEU A 349 21.52 -22.46 6.70
C LEU A 349 22.49 -23.63 6.47
N LEU A 350 23.08 -24.18 7.53
CA LEU A 350 23.96 -25.36 7.43
C LEU A 350 23.22 -26.64 7.04
N LYS A 351 21.93 -26.78 7.42
CA LYS A 351 21.08 -27.92 7.03
C LYS A 351 20.64 -27.89 5.57
N SER A 352 20.46 -26.72 4.95
CA SER A 352 20.08 -26.62 3.54
C SER A 352 21.20 -27.00 2.57
N PHE A 353 22.45 -27.09 3.04
CA PHE A 353 23.60 -27.56 2.25
C PHE A 353 23.91 -29.05 2.44
N GLY A 354 23.10 -29.80 3.19
CA GLY A 354 23.21 -31.26 3.31
C GLY A 354 24.23 -31.78 4.33
N TRP A 355 24.80 -30.91 5.18
CA TRP A 355 25.79 -31.32 6.18
C TRP A 355 25.08 -31.76 7.47
N GLN A 356 25.11 -33.06 7.77
CA GLN A 356 24.60 -33.62 9.03
C GLN A 356 25.74 -34.04 9.95
N GLY A 357 25.92 -33.28 11.02
CA GLY A 357 26.96 -33.45 12.04
C GLY A 357 27.44 -32.08 12.48
N SER A 358 27.77 -31.91 13.76
CA SER A 358 28.44 -30.70 14.24
C SER A 358 29.95 -30.87 14.04
N PRO A 359 30.62 -30.21 13.06
CA PRO A 359 32.04 -30.01 13.20
C PRO A 359 32.23 -28.76 14.06
N SER A 360 33.17 -28.80 14.99
CA SER A 360 33.78 -27.57 15.46
C SER A 360 34.34 -26.85 14.21
N VAL A 361 33.66 -25.79 13.78
CA VAL A 361 34.09 -24.97 12.65
C VAL A 361 35.48 -24.47 13.00
N SER A 362 36.49 -24.90 12.26
CA SER A 362 37.87 -24.55 12.57
C SER A 362 38.04 -23.03 12.50
N PRO A 363 38.98 -22.44 13.24
CA PRO A 363 39.26 -21.01 13.16
C PRO A 363 39.50 -20.50 11.72
N GLN A 364 39.97 -21.37 10.82
CA GLN A 364 40.10 -21.08 9.39
C GLN A 364 38.74 -20.92 8.70
N THR A 365 37.80 -21.83 8.91
CA THR A 365 36.46 -21.77 8.28
C THR A 365 35.63 -20.58 8.79
N ARG A 366 35.89 -20.11 10.01
CA ARG A 366 35.28 -18.87 10.55
C ARG A 366 35.84 -17.61 9.88
N LYS A 367 37.15 -17.58 9.61
CA LYS A 367 37.79 -16.50 8.84
C LYS A 367 37.30 -16.49 7.39
N GLU A 368 37.05 -17.65 6.79
CA GLU A 368 36.44 -17.76 5.45
C GLU A 368 35.01 -17.21 5.42
N LEU A 369 34.19 -17.47 6.44
CA LEU A 369 32.84 -16.91 6.54
C LEU A 369 32.82 -15.39 6.73
N GLU A 370 33.73 -14.84 7.53
CA GLU A 370 33.89 -13.38 7.66
C GLU A 370 34.43 -12.74 6.38
N PHE A 371 35.30 -13.45 5.66
CA PHE A 371 35.78 -13.04 4.35
C PHE A 371 34.63 -12.98 3.33
N LEU A 372 33.83 -14.05 3.24
CA LEU A 372 32.66 -14.11 2.35
C LEU A 372 31.58 -13.06 2.70
N GLN A 373 31.37 -12.75 3.98
CA GLN A 373 30.47 -11.66 4.37
C GLN A 373 30.98 -10.28 3.94
N LYS A 374 32.29 -10.04 4.05
CA LYS A 374 32.91 -8.80 3.55
C LYS A 374 32.84 -8.72 2.03
N GLU A 375 33.07 -9.84 1.35
CA GLU A 375 32.97 -9.94 -0.10
C GLU A 375 31.54 -9.66 -0.59
N HIS A 376 30.53 -10.23 0.06
CA HIS A 376 29.12 -9.97 -0.24
C HIS A 376 28.72 -8.51 0.05
N LEU A 377 29.25 -7.90 1.12
CA LEU A 377 29.01 -6.47 1.41
C LEU A 377 29.66 -5.57 0.34
N GLN A 378 30.84 -5.94 -0.11
CA GLN A 378 31.57 -5.26 -1.18
C GLN A 378 30.86 -5.42 -2.52
N GLU A 379 30.29 -6.59 -2.80
CA GLU A 379 29.47 -6.86 -3.98
C GLU A 379 28.18 -6.01 -3.99
N ILE A 380 27.49 -5.88 -2.85
CA ILE A 380 26.34 -4.97 -2.72
C ILE A 380 26.73 -3.53 -2.99
N ASN A 381 27.86 -3.07 -2.46
CA ASN A 381 28.35 -1.71 -2.68
C ASN A 381 28.77 -1.48 -4.13
N ASN A 382 29.42 -2.46 -4.75
CA ASN A 382 29.77 -2.42 -6.17
C ASN A 382 28.52 -2.38 -7.04
N ARG A 383 27.47 -3.15 -6.71
CA ARG A 383 26.19 -3.15 -7.44
C ARG A 383 25.44 -1.82 -7.29
N ARG A 384 25.50 -1.19 -6.11
CA ARG A 384 24.97 0.18 -5.90
C ARG A 384 25.75 1.21 -6.71
N LYS A 385 27.07 1.08 -6.80
CA LYS A 385 27.91 1.96 -7.63
C LYS A 385 27.62 1.74 -9.12
N GLN A 386 27.47 0.50 -9.55
CA GLN A 386 27.14 0.14 -10.93
C GLN A 386 25.75 0.64 -11.33
N LEU A 387 24.76 0.60 -10.43
CA LEU A 387 23.44 1.21 -10.63
C LEU A 387 23.51 2.73 -10.75
N ARG A 388 24.35 3.41 -9.95
CA ARG A 388 24.56 4.86 -10.10
C ARG A 388 25.20 5.20 -11.44
N GLU A 389 26.14 4.38 -11.89
CA GLU A 389 26.85 4.57 -13.15
C GLU A 389 25.97 4.22 -14.36
N GLN A 390 25.13 3.18 -14.27
CA GLN A 390 24.08 2.88 -15.24
C GLN A 390 23.03 4.00 -15.30
N THR A 391 22.64 4.56 -14.14
CA THR A 391 21.71 5.70 -14.09
C THR A 391 22.31 6.91 -14.81
N LYS A 392 23.60 7.18 -14.60
CA LYS A 392 24.33 8.23 -15.32
C LYS A 392 24.44 7.94 -16.82
N GLN A 393 24.69 6.69 -17.21
CA GLN A 393 24.74 6.29 -18.62
C GLN A 393 23.38 6.41 -19.30
N CYS A 394 22.29 5.94 -18.69
CA CYS A 394 20.94 6.13 -19.22
C CYS A 394 20.59 7.62 -19.35
N TRP A 395 21.04 8.45 -18.40
CA TRP A 395 20.92 9.90 -18.49
C TRP A 395 21.71 10.50 -19.66
N CYS A 396 22.95 10.05 -19.88
CA CYS A 396 23.79 10.50 -20.99
C CYS A 396 23.26 10.03 -22.34
N GLU A 397 22.82 8.78 -22.46
CA GLU A 397 22.25 8.19 -23.69
C GLU A 397 20.91 8.85 -24.06
N TRP A 398 20.06 9.10 -23.07
CA TRP A 398 18.81 9.86 -23.27
C TRP A 398 19.09 11.29 -23.73
N CYS A 399 20.06 11.99 -23.10
CA CYS A 399 20.53 13.30 -23.55
C CYS A 399 21.09 13.29 -24.98
N HIS A 400 21.81 12.23 -25.36
CA HIS A 400 22.43 12.11 -26.69
C HIS A 400 21.39 11.81 -27.78
N HIS A 401 20.40 10.97 -27.47
CA HIS A 401 19.32 10.62 -28.39
C HIS A 401 18.40 11.81 -28.69
N HIS A 402 18.24 12.72 -27.73
CA HIS A 402 17.45 13.94 -27.91
C HIS A 402 18.22 15.13 -28.50
N LYS A 403 19.56 15.07 -28.59
CA LYS A 403 20.37 16.07 -29.32
C LYS A 403 20.54 15.74 -30.81
N GLN A 404 20.21 14.53 -31.25
CA GLN A 404 20.32 14.09 -32.66
C GLN A 404 18.99 14.08 -33.43
N LYS A 405 17.90 14.49 -32.77
CA LYS A 405 16.62 14.85 -33.40
C LYS A 405 16.46 16.36 -33.31
#